data_AF-A0A243GHZ1-F1
#
_entry.id   AF-A0A243GHZ1-F1
#
_cell.length_a   1.000
_cell.length_b   1.000
_cell.length_c   1.000
_cell.angle_alpha   90.00
_cell.angle_beta   90.00
_cell.angle_gamma   90.00
#
_symmetry.space_group_name_H-M   'P 1'
#
loop_
_entity.id
_entity.type
_entity.pdbx_description
1 polymer ?
#
loop_
_entity_poly.entity_id
_entity_poly.type
_entity_poly.pdbx_seq_one_letter_code
_entity_poly.pdbx_strand_id
1 'polypeptide(L)' 'MNYAEKLYKEGDMTVKHICKIINVFRASLYRKLSERNS' A
#
# COMPACT_ATOMS: atom_id res chain seq x y z
N MET A 1 -9.77 6.36 -2.13
CA MET A 1 -8.63 5.86 -1.34
C MET A 1 -8.53 4.36 -1.53
N ASN A 2 -7.36 3.83 -1.90
CA ASN A 2 -7.15 2.38 -2.01
C ASN A 2 -6.97 1.78 -0.60
N TYR A 3 -7.59 0.64 -0.32
CA TYR A 3 -7.50 -0.04 0.99
C TYR A 3 -6.05 -0.33 1.38
N ALA A 4 -5.18 -0.65 0.41
CA ALA A 4 -3.76 -0.88 0.66
C ALA A 4 -3.00 0.36 1.13
N GLU A 5 -3.39 1.56 0.69
CA GLU A 5 -2.77 2.80 1.15
C GLU A 5 -3.22 3.16 2.57
N LYS A 6 -4.46 2.82 2.93
CA LYS A 6 -4.99 3.02 4.29
C LYS A 6 -4.19 2.18 5.29
N LEU A 7 -4.05 0.89 5.01
CA LEU A 7 -3.26 -0.02 5.85
C LEU A 7 -1.78 0.39 5.93
N TYR A 8 -1.22 0.89 4.82
CA TYR A 8 0.15 1.40 4.81
C TYR A 8 0.33 2.61 5.73
N LYS A 9 -0.65 3.54 5.74
CA LYS A 9 -0.61 4.75 6.58
C LYS A 9 -0.92 4.46 8.05
N GLU A 10 -1.71 3.44 8.35
CA GLU A 10 -2.01 3.01 9.73
C GLU A 10 -0.77 2.41 10.42
N GLY A 11 0.21 1.91 9.66
CA GLY A 11 1.51 1.48 10.19
C GLY A 11 1.47 0.18 11.02
N ASP A 12 0.30 -0.39 11.24
CA ASP A 12 0.07 -1.61 12.03
C ASP A 12 0.56 -2.89 11.31
N MET A 13 0.72 -2.82 9.99
CA MET A 13 1.14 -3.96 9.16
C MET A 13 2.31 -3.60 8.24
N THR A 14 3.19 -4.58 8.03
CA THR A 14 4.29 -4.43 7.05
C THR A 14 3.75 -4.43 5.61
N VAL A 15 4.42 -3.72 4.71
CA VAL A 15 4.12 -3.68 3.27
C VAL A 15 3.95 -5.08 2.67
N LYS A 16 4.80 -6.03 3.09
CA LYS A 16 4.74 -7.42 2.61
C LYS A 16 3.41 -8.09 2.98
N HIS A 17 2.93 -7.85 4.19
CA HIS A 17 1.68 -8.41 4.68
C HIS A 17 0.47 -7.76 3.98
N ILE A 18 0.50 -6.44 3.81
CA ILE A 18 -0.52 -5.67 3.07
C ILE A 18 -0.64 -6.16 1.63
N CYS A 19 0.50 -6.34 0.94
CA CYS A 19 0.53 -6.87 -0.43
C CYS A 19 -0.06 -8.28 -0.52
N LYS A 20 0.15 -9.12 0.50
CA LYS A 20 -0.38 -10.49 0.56
C LYS A 20 -1.91 -10.52 0.79
N ILE A 21 -2.41 -9.68 1.69
CA ILE A 21 -3.86 -9.60 2.00
C ILE A 21 -4.64 -9.05 0.80
N ILE A 22 -4.13 -7.99 0.17
CA ILE A 22 -4.84 -7.25 -0.87
C ILE A 22 -4.52 -7.79 -2.27
N ASN A 23 -3.64 -8.80 -2.37
CA ASN A 23 -3.18 -9.39 -3.61
C ASN A 23 -2.69 -8.33 -4.62
N VAL A 24 -1.82 -7.44 -4.13
CA VAL A 24 -1.23 -6.37 -4.94
C VAL A 24 0.28 -6.45 -4.91
N PHE A 25 0.90 -6.17 -6.06
CA PHE A 25 2.35 -6.06 -6.12
C PHE A 25 2.84 -4.85 -5.34
N ARG A 26 4.01 -5.02 -4.71
CA ARG A 26 4.70 -3.97 -3.95
C ARG A 26 5.01 -2.75 -4.81
N ALA A 27 5.42 -2.96 -6.06
CA ALA A 27 5.67 -1.89 -7.02
C ALA A 27 4.40 -1.06 -7.30
N SER A 28 3.26 -1.72 -7.47
CA SER A 28 1.96 -1.05 -7.69
C SER A 28 1.53 -0.23 -6.47
N LEU A 29 1.81 -0.71 -5.25
CA LEU A 29 1.53 0.04 -4.03
C LEU A 29 2.39 1.31 -3.96
N TYR A 30 3.70 1.21 -4.17
CA TYR A 30 4.59 2.37 -4.14
C TYR A 30 4.31 3.38 -5.24
N ARG A 31 3.95 2.93 -6.45
CA ARG A 31 3.59 3.84 -7.55
C ARG A 31 2.38 4.71 -7.17
N LYS A 32 1.33 4.10 -6.61
CA LYS A 32 0.14 4.80 -6.14
C LYS A 32 0.42 5.74 -4.97
N LEU A 33 1.32 5.35 -4.05
CA LEU A 33 1.76 6.21 -2.96
C LEU A 33 2.54 7.43 -3.49
N SER A 34 3.38 7.23 -4.51
CA SER A 34 4.15 8.30 -5.15
C SER A 34 3.27 9.28 -5.93
N GLU A 35 2.31 8.79 -6.71
CA GLU A 35 1.36 9.60 -7.49
C GLU A 35 0.50 10.53 -6.61
N ARG A 36 0.32 10.20 -5.32
CA ARG A 36 -0.49 11.00 -4.39
C ARG A 36 0.30 12.00 -3.53
N ASN A 37 1.62 11.96 -3.58
CA ASN A 37 2.49 12.91 -2.88
C ASN A 37 2.99 14.05 -3.81
N SER A 38 2.42 14.17 -5.02
CA SER A 38 2.65 15.29 -5.96
C SER A 38 1.52 16.30 -5.91
#